data_AF-A0A7C8ZTG0-F1
#
_entry.id   AF-A0A7C8ZTG0-F1
#
_cell.length_a   1.000
_cell.length_b   1.000
_cell.length_c   1.000
_cell.angle_alpha   90.00
_cell.angle_beta   90.00
_cell.angle_gamma   90.00
#
_symmetry.space_group_name_H-M   'P 1'
#
loop_
_entity.id
_entity.type
_entity.pdbx_description
1 polymer ?
#
loop_
_entity_poly.entity_id
_entity_poly.type
_entity_poly.pdbx_seq_one_letter_code
_entity_poly.pdbx_strand_id
1 'polypeptide(L)'
;DNGVLRFDHVRIPRDQMLMRVLQVTREGKVVQSNIPRQLIYGTMVFVRQTIVYDASRALSKAVCIATRYSAVRRQFGNQNGCEIQVIDYKTQQSRLFPLLASAYAFRIVGDWLKWLYRDVTERLQANDFSTLPEVHACTAGLKSLTTSVTADGIEECRKLCGGHGYLCSSGLPELFAVYVPACTYEGDNVVLLLQV
;
A
#
# COMPACT_ATOMS: atom_id res chain seq x y z
N ASP A 1 -12.04 -14.94 4.48
CA ASP A 1 -11.94 -15.61 5.78
C ASP A 1 -10.48 -15.92 6.06
N ASN A 2 -9.86 -15.19 7.00
CA ASN A 2 -8.48 -15.50 7.41
C ASN A 2 -8.52 -16.79 8.24
N GLY A 3 -7.64 -17.74 7.93
CA GLY A 3 -7.69 -19.08 8.51
C GLY A 3 -6.36 -19.56 9.09
N VAL A 4 -6.42 -20.70 9.76
CA VAL A 4 -5.26 -21.45 10.23
C VAL A 4 -5.28 -22.82 9.56
N LEU A 5 -4.09 -23.37 9.27
CA LEU A 5 -3.95 -24.64 8.58
C LEU A 5 -2.99 -25.55 9.35
N ARG A 6 -3.40 -26.80 9.59
CA ARG A 6 -2.58 -27.86 10.19
C ARG A 6 -2.58 -29.06 9.26
N PHE A 7 -1.38 -29.61 9.04
CA PHE A 7 -1.21 -30.88 8.36
C PHE A 7 -0.77 -31.93 9.37
N ASP A 8 -1.35 -33.11 9.32
CA ASP A 8 -0.89 -34.30 10.04
C ASP A 8 -0.63 -35.40 9.01
N HIS A 9 0.65 -35.59 8.67
CA HIS A 9 1.13 -36.57 7.69
C HIS A 9 0.37 -36.58 6.35
N VAL A 10 -0.09 -35.41 5.89
CA VAL A 10 -0.79 -35.27 4.60
C VAL A 10 0.17 -35.63 3.47
N ARG A 11 -0.28 -36.53 2.58
CA ARG A 11 0.49 -36.99 1.42
C ARG A 11 -0.02 -36.33 0.15
N ILE A 12 0.92 -35.81 -0.63
CA ILE A 12 0.67 -35.27 -1.96
C ILE A 12 1.61 -35.93 -2.97
N PRO A 13 1.19 -36.09 -4.23
CA PRO A 13 2.09 -36.48 -5.32
C PRO A 13 3.31 -35.55 -5.43
N ARG A 14 4.48 -36.11 -5.77
CA ARG A 14 5.75 -35.36 -5.90
C ARG A 14 5.62 -34.18 -6.86
N ASP A 15 4.90 -34.37 -7.96
CA ASP A 15 4.67 -33.39 -9.03
C ASP A 15 3.73 -32.25 -8.64
N GLN A 16 3.14 -32.25 -7.45
CA GLN A 16 2.41 -31.09 -6.90
C GLN A 16 3.34 -30.03 -6.28
N MET A 17 4.65 -30.29 -6.17
CA MET A 17 5.64 -29.26 -5.83
C MET A 17 5.85 -28.31 -7.02
N LEU A 18 5.86 -26.99 -6.80
CA LEU A 18 6.13 -26.00 -7.84
C LEU A 18 7.62 -26.04 -8.27
N MET A 19 7.92 -26.80 -9.34
CA MET A 19 9.28 -27.15 -9.74
C MET A 19 9.92 -26.26 -10.83
N ARG A 20 9.48 -25.00 -11.00
CA ARG A 20 9.98 -24.13 -12.08
C ARG A 20 11.46 -23.77 -11.95
N VAL A 21 11.91 -23.40 -10.74
CA VAL A 21 13.30 -22.94 -10.47
C VAL A 21 14.15 -23.99 -9.73
N LEU A 22 13.49 -24.92 -9.05
CA LEU A 22 14.09 -25.95 -8.20
C LEU A 22 13.29 -27.24 -8.39
N GLN A 23 13.96 -28.35 -8.66
CA GLN A 23 13.34 -29.63 -8.93
C GLN A 23 13.78 -30.67 -7.90
N VAL A 24 12.95 -31.69 -7.68
CA VAL A 24 13.28 -32.85 -6.86
C VAL A 24 13.08 -34.10 -7.71
N THR A 25 14.13 -34.89 -7.97
CA THR A 25 14.03 -36.10 -8.80
C THR A 25 13.22 -37.21 -8.11
N ARG A 26 12.91 -38.30 -8.83
CA ARG A 26 12.18 -39.45 -8.24
C ARG A 26 12.98 -40.10 -7.10
N GLU A 27 14.30 -40.01 -7.17
CA GLU A 27 15.25 -40.53 -6.18
C GLU A 27 15.45 -39.57 -4.99
N GLY A 28 14.77 -38.42 -4.97
CA GLY A 28 14.86 -37.44 -3.88
C GLY A 28 16.03 -36.47 -3.98
N LYS A 29 16.70 -36.35 -5.14
CA LYS A 29 17.79 -35.39 -5.32
C LYS A 29 17.25 -34.00 -5.68
N VAL A 30 17.73 -32.96 -5.01
CA VAL A 30 17.40 -31.57 -5.32
C VAL A 30 18.30 -31.06 -6.44
N VAL A 31 17.70 -30.52 -7.49
CA VAL A 31 18.41 -30.01 -8.69
C VAL A 31 17.93 -28.59 -8.99
N GLN A 32 18.87 -27.66 -9.21
CA GLN A 32 18.51 -26.32 -9.70
C GLN A 32 18.17 -26.41 -11.19
N SER A 33 17.08 -25.75 -11.59
CA SER A 33 16.76 -25.62 -13.01
C SER A 33 17.68 -24.61 -13.69
N ASN A 34 17.66 -24.58 -15.02
CA ASN A 34 18.36 -23.57 -15.82
C ASN A 34 17.66 -22.19 -15.79
N ILE A 35 16.55 -22.04 -15.04
CA ILE A 35 15.79 -20.80 -14.92
C ILE A 35 16.38 -19.94 -13.80
N PRO A 36 16.78 -18.69 -14.06
CA PRO A 36 17.29 -17.78 -13.03
C PRO A 36 16.26 -17.52 -11.92
N ARG A 37 16.68 -17.63 -10.66
CA ARG A 37 15.82 -17.37 -9.48
C ARG A 37 15.36 -15.92 -9.39
N GLN A 38 16.14 -15.02 -9.97
CA GLN A 38 15.88 -13.59 -10.06
C GLN A 38 14.53 -13.28 -10.72
N LEU A 39 14.03 -14.16 -11.59
CA LEU A 39 12.72 -14.01 -12.24
C LEU A 39 11.55 -13.99 -11.25
N ILE A 40 11.71 -14.55 -10.04
CA ILE A 40 10.66 -14.53 -9.00
C ILE A 40 10.44 -13.10 -8.47
N TYR A 41 11.47 -12.25 -8.48
CA TYR A 41 11.36 -10.87 -8.01
C TYR A 41 10.35 -10.05 -8.82
N GLY A 42 10.10 -10.38 -10.09
CA GLY A 42 9.12 -9.68 -10.91
C GLY A 42 7.70 -9.70 -10.29
N THR A 43 7.32 -10.81 -9.65
CA THR A 43 6.01 -10.90 -8.99
C THR A 43 5.93 -10.00 -7.76
N MET A 44 7.01 -9.96 -6.96
CA MET A 44 7.09 -9.10 -5.78
C MET A 44 7.02 -7.61 -6.14
N VAL A 45 7.71 -7.20 -7.21
CA VAL A 45 7.68 -5.82 -7.73
C VAL A 45 6.26 -5.44 -8.16
N PHE A 46 5.57 -6.33 -8.88
CA PHE A 46 4.18 -6.11 -9.29
C PHE A 46 3.22 -5.95 -8.11
N VAL A 47 3.33 -6.81 -7.10
CA VAL A 47 2.48 -6.75 -5.91
C VAL A 47 2.71 -5.43 -5.16
N ARG A 48 3.98 -5.04 -4.93
CA ARG A 48 4.31 -3.76 -4.28
C ARG A 48 3.84 -2.54 -5.07
N GLN A 49 3.95 -2.57 -6.41
CA GLN A 49 3.42 -1.53 -7.28
C GLN A 49 1.90 -1.37 -7.09
N THR A 50 1.16 -2.48 -6.99
CA THR A 50 -0.28 -2.45 -6.75
C THR A 50 -0.62 -1.85 -5.38
N ILE A 51 0.14 -2.20 -4.33
CA ILE A 51 -0.06 -1.66 -2.98
C ILE A 51 0.12 -0.14 -2.94
N VAL A 52 1.16 0.38 -3.59
CA VAL A 52 1.40 1.84 -3.68
C VAL A 52 0.24 2.53 -4.40
N TYR A 53 -0.29 1.90 -5.45
CA TYR A 53 -1.47 2.42 -6.14
C TYR A 53 -2.70 2.43 -5.24
N ASP A 54 -2.94 1.36 -4.48
CA ASP A 54 -4.07 1.26 -3.55
C ASP A 54 -3.95 2.25 -2.38
N ALA A 55 -2.73 2.60 -1.95
CA ALA A 55 -2.50 3.68 -1.00
C ALA A 55 -3.07 5.01 -1.49
N SER A 56 -2.79 5.38 -2.76
CA SER A 56 -3.36 6.60 -3.35
C SER A 56 -4.90 6.58 -3.36
N ARG A 57 -5.52 5.43 -3.64
CA ARG A 57 -6.99 5.27 -3.70
C ARG A 57 -7.62 5.40 -2.32
N ALA A 58 -7.05 4.74 -1.31
CA ALA A 58 -7.55 4.79 0.05
C ALA A 58 -7.42 6.20 0.65
N LEU A 59 -6.26 6.84 0.49
CA LEU A 59 -6.05 8.22 0.94
C LEU A 59 -7.00 9.19 0.24
N SER A 60 -7.19 9.05 -1.08
CA SER A 60 -8.11 9.90 -1.85
C SER A 60 -9.55 9.80 -1.35
N LYS A 61 -10.02 8.60 -0.96
CA LYS A 61 -11.36 8.42 -0.38
C LYS A 61 -11.51 9.17 0.93
N ALA A 62 -10.55 9.02 1.85
CA ALA A 62 -10.57 9.68 3.14
C ALA A 62 -10.51 11.22 3.01
N VAL A 63 -9.59 11.72 2.20
CA VAL A 63 -9.44 13.15 1.90
C VAL A 63 -10.69 13.72 1.24
N CYS A 64 -11.32 12.98 0.31
CA CYS A 64 -12.57 13.41 -0.32
C CYS A 64 -13.68 13.63 0.72
N ILE A 65 -13.86 12.69 1.65
CA ILE A 65 -14.84 12.80 2.74
C ILE A 65 -14.52 14.01 3.61
N ALA A 66 -13.28 14.10 4.12
CA ALA A 66 -12.86 15.18 5.01
C ALA A 66 -12.95 16.56 4.35
N THR A 67 -12.61 16.68 3.07
CA THR A 67 -12.68 17.95 2.32
C THR A 67 -14.13 18.41 2.17
N ARG A 68 -15.03 17.53 1.74
CA ARG A 68 -16.45 17.86 1.58
C ARG A 68 -17.10 18.18 2.92
N TYR A 69 -16.84 17.38 3.95
CA TYR A 69 -17.34 17.65 5.30
C TYR A 69 -16.82 18.99 5.83
N SER A 70 -15.53 19.29 5.64
CA SER A 70 -14.93 20.54 6.12
C SER A 70 -15.49 21.79 5.41
N ALA A 71 -15.91 21.65 4.16
CA ALA A 71 -16.60 22.71 3.43
C ALA A 71 -18.06 22.87 3.87
N VAL A 72 -18.72 21.85 4.43
CA VAL A 72 -20.11 21.99 4.91
C VAL A 72 -20.17 22.40 6.38
N ARG A 73 -19.31 21.82 7.21
CA ARG A 73 -19.30 22.07 8.65
C ARG A 73 -18.86 23.50 8.92
N ARG A 74 -19.72 24.23 9.63
CA ARG A 74 -19.40 25.52 10.25
C ARG A 74 -19.29 25.34 11.76
N GLN A 75 -18.30 25.97 12.37
CA GLN A 75 -18.14 25.96 13.83
C GLN A 75 -17.29 27.17 14.25
N PHE A 76 -17.75 27.91 15.25
CA PHE A 76 -17.13 29.15 15.73
C PHE A 76 -17.09 30.25 14.66
N GLY A 77 -16.41 31.35 14.96
CA GLY A 77 -16.28 32.50 14.08
C GLY A 77 -17.11 33.69 14.55
N ASN A 78 -17.60 34.49 13.60
CA ASN A 78 -18.09 35.83 13.88
C ASN A 78 -19.36 35.81 14.74
N GLN A 79 -19.36 36.54 15.86
CA GLN A 79 -20.44 36.51 16.86
C GLN A 79 -21.80 37.01 16.32
N ASN A 80 -21.79 37.76 15.22
CA ASN A 80 -22.96 38.46 14.67
C ASN A 80 -23.37 37.97 13.27
N GLY A 81 -22.95 36.77 12.84
CA GLY A 81 -23.24 36.25 11.50
C GLY A 81 -23.19 34.73 11.38
N CYS A 82 -23.20 34.22 10.15
CA CYS A 82 -23.00 32.79 9.90
C CYS A 82 -21.62 32.33 10.39
N GLU A 83 -21.58 31.21 11.11
CA GLU A 83 -20.34 30.57 11.54
C GLU A 83 -19.41 30.28 10.34
N ILE A 84 -18.10 30.28 10.58
CA ILE A 84 -17.09 30.09 9.52
C ILE A 84 -16.99 28.60 9.17
N GLN A 85 -16.80 28.27 7.89
CA GLN A 85 -16.57 26.88 7.46
C GLN A 85 -15.24 26.39 8.03
N VAL A 86 -15.20 25.17 8.56
CA VAL A 86 -14.00 24.71 9.26
C VAL A 86 -12.79 24.61 8.32
N ILE A 87 -13.01 24.41 7.00
CA ILE A 87 -11.94 24.43 5.98
C ILE A 87 -11.22 25.77 5.85
N ASP A 88 -11.80 26.88 6.31
CA ASP A 88 -11.19 28.21 6.23
C ASP A 88 -10.12 28.41 7.32
N TYR A 89 -10.13 27.60 8.36
CA TYR A 89 -9.12 27.65 9.42
C TYR A 89 -7.78 27.08 8.94
N LYS A 90 -6.69 27.82 9.21
CA LYS A 90 -5.34 27.40 8.84
C LYS A 90 -4.92 26.07 9.47
N THR A 91 -5.43 25.76 10.66
CA THR A 91 -5.21 24.47 11.32
C THR A 91 -5.90 23.31 10.59
N GLN A 92 -7.10 23.53 10.04
CA GLN A 92 -7.78 22.52 9.21
C GLN A 92 -7.03 22.33 7.89
N GLN A 93 -6.61 23.43 7.26
CA GLN A 93 -5.85 23.41 6.00
C GLN A 93 -4.49 22.73 6.15
N SER A 94 -3.73 23.05 7.21
CA SER A 94 -2.39 22.49 7.44
C SER A 94 -2.41 20.98 7.72
N ARG A 95 -3.55 20.45 8.18
CA ARG A 95 -3.75 19.02 8.43
C ARG A 95 -4.29 18.30 7.19
N LEU A 96 -5.23 18.91 6.46
CA LEU A 96 -5.92 18.29 5.33
C LEU A 96 -5.18 18.42 3.99
N PHE A 97 -4.66 19.60 3.68
CA PHE A 97 -4.09 19.87 2.34
C PHE A 97 -2.80 19.10 2.06
N PRO A 98 -1.91 18.84 3.05
CA PRO A 98 -0.80 17.93 2.83
C PRO A 98 -1.26 16.52 2.45
N LEU A 99 -2.33 16.00 3.07
CA LEU A 99 -2.88 14.69 2.73
C LEU A 99 -3.49 14.66 1.33
N LEU A 100 -4.15 15.75 0.91
CA LEU A 100 -4.61 15.92 -0.47
C LEU A 100 -3.44 15.90 -1.45
N ALA A 101 -2.37 16.65 -1.17
CA ALA A 101 -1.17 16.63 -2.00
C ALA A 101 -0.52 15.22 -2.04
N SER A 102 -0.43 14.54 -0.89
CA SER A 102 0.07 13.17 -0.80
C SER A 102 -0.75 12.19 -1.63
N ALA A 103 -2.08 12.31 -1.67
CA ALA A 103 -2.93 11.45 -2.50
C ALA A 103 -2.57 11.54 -3.99
N TYR A 104 -2.32 12.75 -4.50
CA TYR A 104 -1.86 12.96 -5.87
C TYR A 104 -0.40 12.51 -6.07
N ALA A 105 0.50 12.81 -5.14
CA ALA A 105 1.89 12.37 -5.20
C ALA A 105 1.99 10.83 -5.26
N PHE A 106 1.19 10.13 -4.45
CA PHE A 106 1.14 8.67 -4.43
C PHE A 106 0.56 8.09 -5.72
N ARG A 107 -0.38 8.80 -6.35
CA ARG A 107 -0.88 8.42 -7.66
C ARG A 107 0.21 8.48 -8.73
N ILE A 108 0.96 9.58 -8.76
CA ILE A 108 2.04 9.81 -9.72
C ILE A 108 3.16 8.79 -9.54
N VAL A 109 3.61 8.54 -8.30
CA VAL A 109 4.66 7.56 -8.03
C VAL A 109 4.18 6.12 -8.30
N GLY A 110 2.88 5.84 -8.13
CA GLY A 110 2.28 4.57 -8.53
C GLY A 110 2.32 4.35 -10.05
N ASP A 111 2.09 5.40 -10.83
CA ASP A 111 2.21 5.35 -12.29
C ASP A 111 3.68 5.18 -12.73
N TRP A 112 4.64 5.79 -12.02
CA TRP A 112 6.08 5.55 -12.22
C TRP A 112 6.47 4.10 -11.88
N LEU A 113 5.98 3.53 -10.77
CA LEU A 113 6.24 2.13 -10.44
C LEU A 113 5.66 1.16 -11.47
N LYS A 114 4.54 1.52 -12.12
CA LYS A 114 3.99 0.73 -13.24
C LYS A 114 4.94 0.73 -14.44
N TRP A 115 5.55 1.88 -14.75
CA TRP A 115 6.61 1.95 -15.74
C TRP A 115 7.83 1.11 -15.33
N LEU A 116 8.29 1.24 -14.08
CA LEU A 116 9.45 0.51 -13.56
C LEU A 116 9.23 -1.01 -13.64
N TYR A 117 8.03 -1.48 -13.30
CA TYR A 117 7.68 -2.89 -13.44
C TYR A 117 7.82 -3.40 -14.88
N ARG A 118 7.39 -2.61 -15.86
CA ARG A 118 7.55 -2.96 -17.28
C ARG A 118 9.02 -3.03 -17.68
N ASP A 119 9.80 -2.01 -17.34
CA ASP A 119 11.25 -1.96 -17.62
C ASP A 119 11.98 -3.17 -17.03
N VAL A 120 11.71 -3.49 -15.77
CA VAL A 120 12.32 -4.64 -15.07
C VAL A 120 11.88 -5.95 -15.70
N THR A 121 10.63 -6.08 -16.11
CA THR A 121 10.14 -7.29 -16.77
C THR A 121 10.84 -7.53 -18.11
N GLU A 122 11.05 -6.47 -18.90
CA GLU A 122 11.78 -6.54 -20.17
C GLU A 122 13.26 -6.93 -19.95
N ARG A 123 13.94 -6.31 -18.98
CA ARG A 123 15.32 -6.65 -18.61
C ARG A 123 15.47 -8.09 -18.11
N LEU A 124 14.54 -8.53 -17.26
CA LEU A 124 14.49 -9.90 -16.74
C LEU A 124 14.38 -10.93 -17.86
N GLN A 125 13.60 -10.65 -18.91
CA GLN A 125 13.49 -11.52 -20.09
C GLN A 125 14.80 -11.57 -20.89
N ALA A 126 15.56 -10.48 -20.89
CA ALA A 126 16.89 -10.39 -21.48
C ALA A 126 18.02 -10.96 -20.58
N ASN A 127 17.70 -11.54 -19.42
CA ASN A 127 18.65 -11.96 -18.39
C ASN A 127 19.56 -10.82 -17.87
N ASP A 128 19.09 -9.57 -17.94
CA ASP A 128 19.73 -8.42 -17.27
C ASP A 128 19.16 -8.28 -15.86
N PHE A 129 20.03 -8.42 -14.87
CA PHE A 129 19.70 -8.35 -13.45
C PHE A 129 20.33 -7.13 -12.76
N SER A 130 20.99 -6.25 -13.51
CA SER A 130 21.79 -5.14 -12.98
C SER A 130 20.99 -4.15 -12.13
N THR A 131 19.72 -3.90 -12.49
CA THR A 131 18.84 -2.94 -11.81
C THR A 131 18.03 -3.54 -10.66
N LEU A 132 18.06 -4.87 -10.47
CA LEU A 132 17.23 -5.52 -9.44
C LEU A 132 17.47 -5.03 -8.01
N PRO A 133 18.72 -4.76 -7.56
CA PRO A 133 18.94 -4.24 -6.22
C PRO A 133 18.24 -2.89 -5.98
N GLU A 134 18.36 -1.97 -6.94
CA GLU A 134 17.71 -0.65 -6.89
C GLU A 134 16.18 -0.79 -6.88
N VAL A 135 15.64 -1.59 -7.80
CA VAL A 135 14.19 -1.83 -7.90
C VAL A 135 13.64 -2.41 -6.61
N HIS A 136 14.37 -3.33 -5.98
CA HIS A 136 13.97 -3.92 -4.71
C HIS A 136 13.92 -2.86 -3.60
N ALA A 137 14.97 -2.05 -3.44
CA ALA A 137 15.04 -0.98 -2.45
C ALA A 137 13.93 0.07 -2.68
N CYS A 138 13.78 0.57 -3.91
CA CYS A 138 12.75 1.55 -4.25
C CYS A 138 11.33 1.04 -3.98
N THR A 139 11.01 -0.19 -4.40
CA THR A 139 9.67 -0.76 -4.19
C THR A 139 9.39 -1.06 -2.72
N ALA A 140 10.38 -1.52 -1.95
CA ALA A 140 10.27 -1.72 -0.51
C ALA A 140 10.00 -0.40 0.23
N GLY A 141 10.84 0.61 -0.02
CA GLY A 141 10.73 1.93 0.59
C GLY A 141 9.42 2.63 0.25
N LEU A 142 9.01 2.63 -1.03
CA LEU A 142 7.76 3.26 -1.46
C LEU A 142 6.54 2.55 -0.90
N LYS A 143 6.52 1.21 -0.82
CA LYS A 143 5.44 0.48 -0.15
C LYS A 143 5.35 0.93 1.30
N SER A 144 6.47 0.92 2.03
CA SER A 144 6.49 1.28 3.45
C SER A 144 6.04 2.74 3.69
N LEU A 145 6.59 3.69 2.93
CA LEU A 145 6.27 5.11 3.05
C LEU A 145 4.80 5.39 2.75
N THR A 146 4.31 4.94 1.59
CA THR A 146 2.96 5.28 1.13
C THR A 146 1.88 4.62 1.99
N THR A 147 2.10 3.39 2.46
CA THR A 147 1.15 2.71 3.35
C THR A 147 1.09 3.33 4.74
N SER A 148 2.24 3.66 5.33
CA SER A 148 2.29 4.35 6.63
C SER A 148 1.58 5.70 6.59
N VAL A 149 1.94 6.56 5.63
CA VAL A 149 1.32 7.88 5.48
C VAL A 149 -0.18 7.79 5.19
N THR A 150 -0.61 6.81 4.39
CA THR A 150 -2.03 6.65 4.09
C THR A 150 -2.82 6.17 5.30
N ALA A 151 -2.31 5.22 6.09
CA ALA A 151 -2.98 4.75 7.29
C ALA A 151 -3.19 5.90 8.30
N ASP A 152 -2.12 6.66 8.58
CA ASP A 152 -2.19 7.82 9.46
C ASP A 152 -3.09 8.92 8.88
N GLY A 153 -3.01 9.15 7.57
CA GLY A 153 -3.84 10.13 6.86
C GLY A 153 -5.33 9.82 6.91
N ILE A 154 -5.73 8.55 6.82
CA ILE A 154 -7.14 8.14 6.94
C ILE A 154 -7.66 8.46 8.35
N GLU A 155 -6.91 8.09 9.38
CA GLU A 155 -7.29 8.38 10.77
C GLU A 155 -7.30 9.89 11.05
N GLU A 156 -6.38 10.64 10.44
CA GLU A 156 -6.36 12.10 10.53
C GLU A 156 -7.59 12.74 9.86
N CYS A 157 -7.99 12.26 8.69
CA CYS A 157 -9.26 12.64 8.04
C CYS A 157 -10.48 12.36 8.93
N ARG A 158 -10.47 11.25 9.68
CA ARG A 158 -11.51 10.95 10.68
C ARG A 158 -11.56 12.01 11.78
N LYS A 159 -10.41 12.38 12.34
CA LYS A 159 -10.29 13.44 13.36
C LYS A 159 -10.71 14.81 12.81
N LEU A 160 -10.42 15.12 11.55
CA LEU A 160 -10.82 16.37 10.88
C LEU A 160 -12.34 16.50 10.70
N CYS A 161 -13.09 15.39 10.79
CA CYS A 161 -14.56 15.39 10.77
C CYS A 161 -15.18 15.57 12.18
N GLY A 162 -14.37 15.75 13.22
CA GLY A 162 -14.82 15.91 14.60
C GLY A 162 -15.60 14.70 15.12
N GLY A 163 -16.58 14.93 16.00
CA GLY A 163 -17.39 13.86 16.60
C GLY A 163 -18.16 13.02 15.57
N HIS A 164 -18.65 13.62 14.48
CA HIS A 164 -19.36 12.89 13.43
C HIS A 164 -18.46 11.93 12.65
N GLY A 165 -17.15 12.19 12.59
CA GLY A 165 -16.17 11.25 12.02
C GLY A 165 -16.06 9.94 12.80
N TYR A 166 -16.54 9.88 14.04
CA TYR A 166 -16.56 8.64 14.83
C TYR A 166 -17.69 7.67 14.40
N LEU A 167 -18.76 8.18 13.81
CA LEU A 167 -19.89 7.35 13.37
C LEU A 167 -19.46 6.47 12.19
N CYS A 168 -19.86 5.19 12.19
CA CYS A 168 -19.62 4.29 11.06
C CYS A 168 -20.22 4.81 9.75
N SER A 169 -21.32 5.57 9.83
CA SER A 169 -21.95 6.22 8.67
C SER A 169 -21.08 7.28 7.98
N SER A 170 -20.00 7.75 8.62
CA SER A 170 -19.00 8.59 7.97
C SER A 170 -18.11 7.81 6.98
N GLY A 171 -18.06 6.48 7.09
CA GLY A 171 -17.22 5.58 6.29
C GLY A 171 -15.73 5.56 6.66
N LEU A 172 -15.25 6.53 7.45
CA LEU A 172 -13.83 6.65 7.81
C LEU A 172 -13.32 5.55 8.78
N PRO A 173 -14.08 5.13 9.82
CA PRO A 173 -13.65 4.04 10.69
C PRO A 173 -13.43 2.71 9.95
N GLU A 174 -14.37 2.33 9.07
CA GLU A 174 -14.26 1.12 8.26
C GLU A 174 -13.11 1.22 7.25
N LEU A 175 -12.96 2.38 6.60
CA LEU A 175 -11.86 2.63 5.67
C LEU A 175 -10.48 2.48 6.34
N PHE A 176 -10.31 2.96 7.57
CA PHE A 176 -9.08 2.75 8.33
C PHE A 176 -8.86 1.27 8.65
N ALA A 177 -9.88 0.61 9.19
CA ALA A 177 -9.80 -0.79 9.61
C ALA A 177 -9.46 -1.73 8.45
N VAL A 178 -10.02 -1.51 7.26
CA VAL A 178 -9.71 -2.32 6.07
C VAL A 178 -8.35 -2.01 5.46
N TYR A 179 -7.83 -0.79 5.68
CA TYR A 179 -6.58 -0.35 5.05
C TYR A 179 -5.33 -0.66 5.88
N VAL A 180 -5.39 -0.52 7.20
CA VAL A 180 -4.21 -0.65 8.08
C VAL A 180 -3.39 -1.95 7.93
N PRO A 181 -3.97 -3.12 7.54
CA PRO A 181 -3.18 -4.31 7.24
C PRO A 181 -2.13 -4.13 6.14
N ALA A 182 -2.28 -3.13 5.26
CA ALA A 182 -1.31 -2.79 4.22
C ALA A 182 0.08 -2.43 4.78
N CYS A 183 0.16 -2.02 6.04
CA CYS A 183 1.41 -1.76 6.74
C CYS A 183 2.14 -3.05 7.19
N THR A 184 1.48 -4.21 7.11
CA THR A 184 1.99 -5.50 7.62
C THR A 184 2.11 -6.56 6.54
N TYR A 185 1.07 -6.76 5.71
CA TYR A 185 1.18 -7.74 4.63
C TYR A 185 2.22 -7.29 3.59
N GLU A 186 2.79 -8.27 2.87
CA GLU A 186 3.85 -8.02 1.88
C GLU A 186 5.09 -7.33 2.47
N GLY A 187 5.38 -7.63 3.74
CA GLY A 187 6.53 -7.17 4.50
C GLY A 187 6.15 -6.08 5.50
N ASP A 188 6.55 -6.27 6.76
CA ASP A 188 6.43 -5.25 7.80
C ASP A 188 7.14 -3.96 7.36
N ASN A 189 6.49 -2.83 7.55
CA ASN A 189 6.99 -1.54 7.07
C ASN A 189 8.37 -1.15 7.66
N VAL A 190 8.66 -1.49 8.91
CA VAL A 190 9.97 -1.22 9.53
C VAL A 190 11.02 -2.14 8.95
N VAL A 191 10.72 -3.45 8.83
CA VAL A 191 11.63 -4.42 8.22
C VAL A 191 11.96 -4.06 6.78
N LEU A 192 10.97 -3.58 6.01
CA LEU A 192 11.19 -3.14 4.63
C LEU A 192 12.10 -1.93 4.54
N LEU A 193 12.01 -0.98 5.47
CA LEU A 193 12.90 0.18 5.51
C LEU A 193 14.34 -0.18 5.87
N LEU A 194 14.57 -1.29 6.60
CA LEU A 194 15.92 -1.81 6.84
C LEU A 194 16.57 -2.44 5.60
N GLN A 195 15.79 -2.70 4.54
CA GLN A 195 16.27 -3.24 3.26
C GLN A 195 16.63 -2.14 2.25
N VAL A 196 16.35 -0.88 2.56
CA VAL A 196 16.63 0.31 1.73
C VAL A 196 17.95 0.93 2.16
#